data_AF-M0GNJ6-F1
#
_entry.id   AF-M0GNJ6-F1
#
_cell.length_a   1.000
_cell.length_b   1.000
_cell.length_c   1.000
_cell.angle_alpha   90.00
_cell.angle_beta   90.00
_cell.angle_gamma   90.00
#
_symmetry.space_group_name_H-M   'P 1'
#
loop_
_entity.id
_entity.type
_entity.pdbx_description
1 polymer ?
#
loop_
_entity_poly.entity_id
_entity_poly.type
_entity_poly.pdbx_seq_one_letter_code
_entity_poly.pdbx_strand_id
1 'polypeptide(L)'
;MGLFDSFRAMLGISAESDATTKADPEDLFGMSTAYLTMEADLRFDSADEAALCFSSVDSTDFADTVDAVEDILTAGGEETGTEFRRHTDGHGYNWVVLADDDPEDLVTSVHFAADEFIERGYGSRLLAALFGFERDGDRAYWIYSFRRGAYYPFAPQGTSTRNQSLEFKLESVLDGELTIEDDESYWYPLWPSTRNGHPWE
;
A
#
# COMPACT_ATOMS: atom_id res chain seq x y z
N MET A 1 20.84 15.42 10.13
CA MET A 1 21.87 14.71 9.33
C MET A 1 22.19 13.39 10.03
N GLY A 2 21.60 12.23 9.75
CA GLY A 2 20.65 11.80 8.73
C GLY A 2 20.65 10.27 8.76
N LEU A 3 20.00 9.65 9.76
CA LEU A 3 19.73 8.20 9.74
C LEU A 3 18.60 7.87 8.75
N PHE A 4 17.79 8.87 8.40
CA PHE A 4 16.65 8.75 7.48
C PHE A 4 17.02 9.02 6.01
N ASP A 5 18.12 9.72 5.73
CA ASP A 5 18.68 9.84 4.37
C ASP A 5 19.10 8.46 3.81
N SER A 6 19.46 7.51 4.68
CA SER A 6 19.79 6.14 4.27
C SER A 6 18.56 5.35 3.79
N PHE A 7 17.34 5.66 4.26
CA PHE A 7 16.11 5.04 3.74
C PHE A 7 15.80 5.52 2.32
N ARG A 8 16.01 6.81 2.02
CA ARG A 8 15.87 7.35 0.66
C ARG A 8 16.91 6.78 -0.31
N ALA A 9 18.13 6.50 0.16
CA ALA A 9 19.16 5.85 -0.64
C ALA A 9 18.88 4.35 -0.89
N MET A 10 18.31 3.65 0.10
CA MET A 10 18.00 2.22 -0.01
C MET A 10 16.76 1.95 -0.88
N LEU A 11 15.76 2.82 -0.84
CA LEU A 11 14.62 2.76 -1.76
C LEU A 11 14.97 3.35 -3.13
N GLY A 12 15.84 4.35 -3.23
CA GLY A 12 16.06 5.08 -4.49
C GLY A 12 17.25 4.67 -5.36
N ILE A 13 18.38 4.20 -4.80
CA ILE A 13 19.66 4.17 -5.53
C ILE A 13 20.48 2.88 -5.32
N SER A 14 20.34 2.14 -4.22
CA SER A 14 21.08 0.88 -4.01
C SER A 14 20.31 -0.39 -4.37
N ALA A 15 19.02 -0.30 -4.69
CA ALA A 15 18.13 -1.44 -4.92
C ALA A 15 17.93 -1.83 -6.40
N GLU A 16 18.69 -1.24 -7.33
CA GLU A 16 18.67 -1.70 -8.75
C GLU A 16 19.14 -3.16 -8.89
N SER A 17 19.79 -3.73 -7.87
CA SER A 17 20.29 -5.11 -7.87
C SER A 17 19.40 -6.13 -7.13
N ASP A 18 18.31 -5.71 -6.46
CA ASP A 18 17.50 -6.56 -5.55
C ASP A 18 16.01 -6.69 -5.95
N ALA A 19 15.62 -6.15 -7.11
CA ALA A 19 14.31 -6.42 -7.70
C ALA A 19 14.33 -7.81 -8.37
N THR A 20 14.01 -8.86 -7.62
CA THR A 20 14.04 -10.24 -8.11
C THR A 20 12.81 -10.63 -8.93
N THR A 21 11.71 -9.87 -8.84
CA THR A 21 10.44 -10.17 -9.52
C THR A 21 9.83 -8.88 -10.08
N LYS A 22 9.32 -8.94 -11.32
CA LYS A 22 8.55 -7.83 -11.91
C LYS A 22 7.21 -7.79 -11.20
N ALA A 23 6.92 -6.72 -10.43
CA ALA A 23 5.61 -6.55 -9.81
C ALA A 23 4.52 -6.46 -10.88
N ASP A 24 3.41 -7.13 -10.59
CA ASP A 24 2.24 -7.18 -11.44
C ASP A 24 1.04 -6.59 -10.68
N PRO A 25 0.36 -5.55 -11.19
CA PRO A 25 -0.85 -5.03 -10.56
C PRO A 25 -1.89 -6.11 -10.30
N GLU A 26 -1.93 -7.16 -11.14
CA GLU A 26 -2.88 -8.27 -10.96
C GLU A 26 -2.71 -8.98 -9.61
N ASP A 27 -1.52 -8.93 -9.00
CA ASP A 27 -1.29 -9.46 -7.65
C ASP A 27 -2.18 -8.79 -6.59
N LEU A 28 -2.60 -7.54 -6.84
CA LEU A 28 -3.45 -6.77 -5.91
C LEU A 28 -4.79 -7.45 -5.64
N PHE A 29 -5.32 -8.20 -6.61
CA PHE A 29 -6.59 -8.91 -6.47
C PHE A 29 -6.54 -10.08 -5.48
N GLY A 30 -5.35 -10.54 -5.09
CA GLY A 30 -5.20 -11.47 -3.96
C GLY A 30 -5.84 -10.92 -2.69
N MET A 31 -5.84 -9.59 -2.54
CA MET A 31 -6.42 -8.92 -1.38
C MET A 31 -7.94 -9.13 -1.26
N SER A 32 -8.69 -9.26 -2.36
CA SER A 32 -10.14 -9.49 -2.32
C SER A 32 -10.50 -10.76 -1.55
N THR A 33 -9.72 -11.83 -1.72
CA THR A 33 -9.94 -13.08 -0.94
C THR A 33 -9.48 -12.88 0.51
N ALA A 34 -8.33 -12.22 0.69
CA ALA A 34 -7.77 -12.03 2.01
C ALA A 34 -8.63 -11.10 2.91
N TYR A 35 -9.40 -10.16 2.37
CA TYR A 35 -10.42 -9.41 3.13
C TYR A 35 -11.44 -10.35 3.79
N LEU A 36 -11.92 -11.36 3.06
CA LEU A 36 -12.87 -12.35 3.59
C LEU A 36 -12.23 -13.17 4.71
N THR A 37 -11.00 -13.64 4.55
CA THR A 37 -10.27 -14.38 5.59
C THR A 37 -9.99 -13.51 6.82
N MET A 38 -9.64 -12.23 6.63
CA MET A 38 -9.44 -11.28 7.73
C MET A 38 -10.70 -11.14 8.59
N GLU A 39 -11.87 -11.00 7.97
CA GLU A 39 -13.16 -10.91 8.67
C GLU A 39 -13.55 -12.26 9.32
N ALA A 40 -13.49 -13.35 8.54
CA ALA A 40 -14.02 -14.66 8.90
C ALA A 40 -13.18 -15.40 9.95
N ASP A 41 -11.86 -15.31 9.89
CA ASP A 41 -10.94 -16.10 10.72
C ASP A 41 -10.23 -15.24 11.78
N LEU A 42 -9.94 -13.98 11.44
CA LEU A 42 -9.13 -13.09 12.30
C LEU A 42 -9.94 -12.01 13.02
N ARG A 43 -11.22 -11.85 12.62
CA ARG A 43 -12.16 -10.83 13.14
C ARG A 43 -11.65 -9.41 12.94
N PHE A 44 -10.92 -9.18 11.85
CA PHE A 44 -10.54 -7.84 11.43
C PHE A 44 -11.53 -7.36 10.38
N ASP A 45 -12.14 -6.22 10.65
CA ASP A 45 -12.99 -5.51 9.69
C ASP A 45 -12.10 -4.65 8.78
N SER A 46 -12.60 -4.33 7.58
CA SER A 46 -11.98 -3.31 6.73
C SER A 46 -11.89 -1.99 7.49
N ALA A 47 -10.79 -1.25 7.31
CA ALA A 47 -10.70 0.12 7.79
C ALA A 47 -11.34 1.13 6.81
N ASP A 48 -12.06 0.63 5.80
CA ASP A 48 -12.72 1.38 4.72
C ASP A 48 -11.79 2.35 3.97
N GLU A 49 -10.48 2.10 4.04
CA GLU A 49 -9.46 2.90 3.39
C GLU A 49 -8.32 2.05 2.83
N ALA A 50 -7.86 2.43 1.64
CA ALA A 50 -6.66 1.91 1.00
C ALA A 50 -5.79 3.05 0.47
N ALA A 51 -4.48 2.82 0.32
CA ALA A 51 -3.59 3.86 -0.16
C ALA A 51 -2.50 3.33 -1.11
N LEU A 52 -2.27 4.06 -2.21
CA LEU A 52 -1.19 3.82 -3.16
C LEU A 52 -0.07 4.83 -2.94
N CYS A 53 1.12 4.35 -2.58
CA CYS A 53 2.33 5.15 -2.36
C CYS A 53 3.23 5.14 -3.59
N PHE A 54 3.66 6.33 -4.02
CA PHE A 54 4.55 6.50 -5.17
C PHE A 54 5.49 7.70 -5.01
N SER A 55 6.62 7.63 -5.72
CA SER A 55 7.62 8.70 -5.78
C SER A 55 7.35 9.66 -6.92
N SER A 56 7.46 10.98 -6.67
CA SER A 56 7.27 12.00 -7.70
C SER A 56 8.52 12.23 -8.55
N VAL A 57 8.30 12.75 -9.76
CA VAL A 57 9.33 13.18 -10.71
C VAL A 57 9.01 14.58 -11.18
N ASP A 58 10.02 15.44 -11.25
CA ASP A 58 9.89 16.75 -11.90
C ASP A 58 9.88 16.57 -13.43
N SER A 59 8.74 16.14 -13.96
CA SER A 59 8.48 16.04 -15.40
C SER A 59 7.01 16.28 -15.70
N THR A 60 6.73 17.04 -16.75
CA THR A 60 5.35 17.33 -17.21
C THR A 60 4.58 16.06 -17.51
N ASP A 61 5.22 15.09 -18.19
CA ASP A 61 4.60 13.80 -18.54
C ASP A 61 4.18 12.98 -17.29
N PHE A 62 4.92 13.11 -16.19
CA PHE A 62 4.53 12.49 -14.92
C PHE A 62 3.32 13.20 -14.30
N ALA A 63 3.26 14.54 -14.37
CA ALA A 63 2.08 15.26 -13.91
C ALA A 63 0.84 14.87 -14.73
N ASP A 64 0.97 14.76 -16.05
CA ASP A 64 -0.11 14.30 -16.93
C ASP A 64 -0.55 12.85 -16.60
N THR A 65 0.38 12.00 -16.14
CA THR A 65 0.09 10.64 -15.65
C THR A 65 -0.73 10.68 -14.37
N VAL A 66 -0.32 11.50 -13.40
CA VAL A 66 -1.06 11.64 -12.14
C VAL A 66 -2.46 12.19 -12.40
N ASP A 67 -2.59 13.21 -13.25
CA ASP A 67 -3.90 13.81 -13.58
C ASP A 67 -4.83 12.77 -14.25
N ALA A 68 -4.30 11.90 -15.10
CA ALA A 68 -5.11 10.84 -15.70
C ALA A 68 -5.54 9.75 -14.71
N VAL A 69 -4.68 9.40 -13.75
CA VAL A 69 -5.07 8.52 -12.63
C VAL A 69 -6.22 9.14 -11.86
N GLU A 70 -6.17 10.45 -11.59
CA GLU A 70 -7.28 11.15 -10.93
C GLU A 70 -8.56 11.17 -11.76
N ASP A 71 -8.47 11.39 -13.07
CA ASP A 71 -9.63 11.35 -13.97
C ASP A 71 -10.29 9.96 -13.96
N ILE A 72 -9.49 8.89 -14.00
CA ILE A 72 -9.97 7.50 -13.93
C ILE A 72 -10.64 7.22 -12.59
N LEU A 73 -10.01 7.59 -11.48
CA LEU A 73 -10.58 7.41 -10.14
C LEU A 73 -11.84 8.24 -9.92
N THR A 74 -11.89 9.45 -10.46
CA THR A 74 -13.09 10.30 -10.42
C THR A 74 -14.24 9.61 -11.16
N ALA A 75 -14.00 9.14 -12.38
CA ALA A 75 -15.01 8.46 -13.17
C ALA A 75 -15.49 7.14 -12.52
N GLY A 76 -14.56 6.34 -11.97
CA GLY A 76 -14.90 5.12 -11.23
C GLY A 76 -15.73 5.42 -9.99
N GLY A 77 -15.35 6.45 -9.22
CA GLY A 77 -16.08 6.89 -8.04
C GLY A 77 -17.50 7.41 -8.31
N GLU A 78 -17.80 7.88 -9.53
CA GLU A 78 -19.18 8.21 -9.92
C GLU A 78 -20.08 6.96 -10.01
N GLU A 79 -19.50 5.78 -10.23
CA GLU A 79 -20.21 4.51 -10.34
C GLU A 79 -20.24 3.73 -9.02
N THR A 80 -19.10 3.66 -8.31
CA THR A 80 -18.94 2.88 -7.06
C THR A 80 -19.28 3.70 -5.81
N GLY A 81 -19.06 5.02 -5.85
CA GLY A 81 -19.11 5.89 -4.67
C GLY A 81 -17.75 6.08 -3.99
N THR A 82 -16.69 5.46 -4.50
CA THR A 82 -15.34 5.53 -3.93
C THR A 82 -14.82 6.96 -3.92
N GLU A 83 -14.47 7.46 -2.74
CA GLU A 83 -13.84 8.77 -2.59
C GLU A 83 -12.32 8.63 -2.71
N PHE A 84 -11.66 9.57 -3.38
CA PHE A 84 -10.20 9.62 -3.42
C PHE A 84 -9.66 10.99 -3.03
N ARG A 85 -8.46 10.99 -2.44
CA ARG A 85 -7.69 12.21 -2.16
C ARG A 85 -6.21 11.99 -2.39
N ARG A 86 -5.52 13.04 -2.85
CA ARG A 86 -4.05 13.06 -2.86
C ARG A 86 -3.50 13.60 -1.55
N HIS A 87 -2.42 12.98 -1.09
CA HIS A 87 -1.63 13.47 0.03
C HIS A 87 -0.13 13.35 -0.27
N THR A 88 0.63 14.38 0.07
CA THR A 88 2.10 14.33 0.03
C THR A 88 2.60 14.37 1.45
N ASP A 89 3.33 13.34 1.86
CA ASP A 89 3.85 13.26 3.22
C ASP A 89 5.08 14.14 3.44
N GLY A 90 5.48 14.28 4.70
CA GLY A 90 6.67 15.06 5.08
C GLY A 90 8.01 14.49 4.60
N HIS A 91 8.03 13.31 3.98
CA HIS A 91 9.20 12.63 3.43
C HIS A 91 9.32 12.78 1.91
N GLY A 92 8.31 13.36 1.26
CA GLY A 92 8.26 13.60 -0.18
C GLY A 92 7.66 12.44 -0.98
N TYR A 93 7.00 11.48 -0.31
CA TYR A 93 6.19 10.47 -0.99
C TYR A 93 4.79 11.00 -1.24
N ASN A 94 4.19 10.53 -2.32
CA ASN A 94 2.84 10.89 -2.72
C ASN A 94 1.95 9.68 -2.55
N TRP A 95 0.73 9.96 -2.12
CA TRP A 95 -0.26 8.99 -1.74
C TRP A 95 -1.55 9.31 -2.47
N VAL A 96 -2.10 8.32 -3.15
CA VAL A 96 -3.53 8.31 -3.49
C VAL A 96 -4.21 7.53 -2.37
N VAL A 97 -5.08 8.17 -1.60
CA VAL A 97 -5.86 7.53 -0.53
C VAL A 97 -7.28 7.39 -1.04
N LEU A 98 -7.81 6.17 -0.95
CA LEU A 98 -9.15 5.76 -1.38
C LEU A 98 -9.95 5.41 -0.14
N ALA A 99 -11.22 5.80 -0.12
CA ALA A 99 -12.16 5.47 0.95
C ALA A 99 -13.45 4.92 0.35
N ASP A 100 -13.84 3.72 0.83
CA ASP A 100 -15.04 3.00 0.41
C ASP A 100 -15.34 1.90 1.44
N ASP A 101 -16.61 1.63 1.70
CA ASP A 101 -17.04 0.52 2.56
C ASP A 101 -17.05 -0.84 1.83
N ASP A 102 -16.93 -0.85 0.51
CA ASP A 102 -16.72 -2.07 -0.27
C ASP A 102 -15.21 -2.33 -0.52
N PRO A 103 -14.64 -3.41 0.04
CA PRO A 103 -13.23 -3.73 -0.15
C PRO A 103 -12.87 -4.10 -1.59
N GLU A 104 -13.80 -4.64 -2.40
CA GLU A 104 -13.53 -4.95 -3.81
C GLU A 104 -13.35 -3.67 -4.63
N ASP A 105 -14.12 -2.61 -4.32
CA ASP A 105 -13.99 -1.31 -4.98
C ASP A 105 -12.67 -0.62 -4.61
N LEU A 106 -12.21 -0.75 -3.36
CA LEU A 106 -10.88 -0.31 -2.93
C LEU A 106 -9.76 -1.03 -3.71
N VAL A 107 -9.80 -2.37 -3.76
CA VAL A 107 -8.79 -3.17 -4.46
C VAL A 107 -8.75 -2.82 -5.94
N THR A 108 -9.91 -2.73 -6.57
CA THR A 108 -10.07 -2.40 -7.99
C THR A 108 -9.54 -0.99 -8.30
N SER A 109 -9.87 0.00 -7.46
CA SER A 109 -9.41 1.37 -7.63
C SER A 109 -7.89 1.50 -7.46
N VAL A 110 -7.31 0.84 -6.45
CA VAL A 110 -5.84 0.78 -6.27
C VAL A 110 -5.17 0.10 -7.46
N HIS A 111 -5.75 -1.00 -7.96
CA HIS A 111 -5.26 -1.70 -9.14
C HIS A 111 -5.23 -0.77 -10.35
N PHE A 112 -6.34 -0.11 -10.69
CA PHE A 112 -6.39 0.79 -11.85
C PHE A 112 -5.40 1.93 -11.76
N ALA A 113 -5.27 2.54 -10.57
CA ALA A 113 -4.28 3.58 -10.35
C ALA A 113 -2.85 3.06 -10.59
N ALA A 114 -2.52 1.87 -10.06
CA ALA A 114 -1.22 1.25 -10.24
C ALA A 114 -0.95 0.85 -11.71
N ASP A 115 -1.93 0.27 -12.38
CA ASP A 115 -1.83 -0.18 -13.78
C ASP A 115 -1.57 1.00 -14.72
N GLU A 116 -2.29 2.11 -14.56
CA GLU A 116 -2.08 3.33 -15.36
C GLU A 116 -0.64 3.88 -15.20
N PHE A 117 -0.08 3.86 -13.98
CA PHE A 117 1.32 4.23 -13.77
C PHE A 117 2.27 3.27 -14.52
N ILE A 118 1.98 1.97 -14.56
CA ILE A 118 2.80 0.99 -15.27
C ILE A 118 2.67 1.15 -16.78
N GLU A 119 1.47 1.32 -17.31
CA GLU A 119 1.19 1.52 -18.74
C GLU A 119 1.91 2.77 -19.28
N ARG A 120 1.97 3.84 -18.48
CA ARG A 120 2.73 5.06 -18.83
C ARG A 120 4.24 4.98 -18.57
N GLY A 121 4.74 3.82 -18.14
CA GLY A 121 6.18 3.58 -17.91
C GLY A 121 6.71 4.11 -16.58
N TYR A 122 5.82 4.52 -15.67
CA TYR A 122 6.14 4.98 -14.32
C TYR A 122 6.04 3.90 -13.25
N GLY A 123 5.90 2.62 -13.62
CA GLY A 123 5.86 1.50 -12.65
C GLY A 123 7.01 1.48 -11.64
N SER A 124 8.22 1.86 -12.07
CA SER A 124 9.40 2.03 -11.18
C SER A 124 9.24 3.05 -10.05
N ARG A 125 8.23 3.94 -10.16
CA ARG A 125 7.92 4.98 -9.18
C ARG A 125 6.93 4.51 -8.13
N LEU A 126 6.18 3.45 -8.39
CA LEU A 126 5.31 2.81 -7.41
C LEU A 126 6.18 2.20 -6.31
N LEU A 127 5.76 2.42 -5.07
CA LEU A 127 6.51 1.98 -3.89
C LEU A 127 5.74 0.88 -3.16
N ALA A 128 4.50 1.17 -2.78
CA ALA A 128 3.66 0.23 -2.07
C ALA A 128 2.17 0.52 -2.24
N ALA A 129 1.33 -0.50 -2.10
CA ALA A 129 -0.10 -0.36 -1.87
C ALA A 129 -0.43 -0.87 -0.45
N LEU A 130 -1.33 -0.18 0.25
CA LEU A 130 -1.68 -0.48 1.64
C LEU A 130 -3.20 -0.69 1.74
N PHE A 131 -3.59 -1.75 2.44
CA PHE A 131 -4.97 -2.06 2.76
C PHE A 131 -5.14 -2.09 4.28
N GLY A 132 -6.01 -1.22 4.80
CA GLY A 132 -6.20 -1.05 6.24
C GLY A 132 -7.23 -2.01 6.83
N PHE A 133 -6.95 -2.49 8.03
CA PHE A 133 -7.82 -3.35 8.82
C PHE A 133 -7.84 -2.90 10.28
N GLU A 134 -8.99 -3.05 10.94
CA GLU A 134 -9.11 -2.76 12.36
C GLU A 134 -9.90 -3.82 13.13
N ARG A 135 -9.55 -3.98 14.41
CA ARG A 135 -10.22 -4.89 15.35
C ARG A 135 -10.05 -4.42 16.78
N ASP A 136 -11.13 -4.11 17.48
CA ASP A 136 -11.11 -3.79 18.93
C ASP A 136 -10.07 -2.70 19.31
N GLY A 137 -9.77 -1.78 18.38
CA GLY A 137 -8.75 -0.74 18.55
C GLY A 137 -7.32 -1.14 18.17
N ASP A 138 -7.07 -2.41 17.81
CA ASP A 138 -5.87 -2.83 17.06
C ASP A 138 -6.01 -2.42 15.58
N ARG A 139 -4.87 -2.10 14.95
CA ARG A 139 -4.77 -1.81 13.51
C ARG A 139 -3.76 -2.72 12.86
N ALA A 140 -4.10 -3.18 11.67
CA ALA A 140 -3.25 -3.99 10.82
C ALA A 140 -3.31 -3.45 9.39
N TYR A 141 -2.21 -3.59 8.67
CA TYR A 141 -2.09 -3.18 7.28
C TYR A 141 -1.48 -4.32 6.50
N TRP A 142 -2.04 -4.61 5.34
CA TRP A 142 -1.40 -5.43 4.33
C TRP A 142 -0.71 -4.53 3.32
N ILE A 143 0.60 -4.66 3.21
CA ILE A 143 1.43 -3.80 2.37
C ILE A 143 1.95 -4.62 1.20
N TYR A 144 1.51 -4.30 -0.01
CA TYR A 144 2.09 -4.85 -1.24
C TYR A 144 3.29 -4.00 -1.67
N SER A 145 4.47 -4.59 -1.79
CA SER A 145 5.66 -3.91 -2.29
C SER A 145 5.81 -4.11 -3.79
N PHE A 146 5.66 -3.04 -4.58
CA PHE A 146 5.91 -3.08 -6.03
C PHE A 146 7.38 -3.36 -6.39
N ARG A 147 8.31 -3.27 -5.44
CA ARG A 147 9.71 -3.67 -5.68
C ARG A 147 9.95 -5.16 -5.54
N ARG A 148 9.13 -5.83 -4.72
CA ARG A 148 9.27 -7.26 -4.40
C ARG A 148 8.23 -8.13 -5.11
N GLY A 149 7.09 -7.55 -5.48
CA GLY A 149 5.95 -8.28 -6.00
C GLY A 149 5.32 -9.18 -4.93
N ALA A 150 5.33 -8.72 -3.68
CA ALA A 150 4.90 -9.50 -2.53
C ALA A 150 4.29 -8.63 -1.43
N TYR A 151 3.43 -9.24 -0.64
CA TYR A 151 2.75 -8.68 0.51
C TYR A 151 3.56 -8.90 1.79
N TYR A 152 3.37 -8.01 2.76
CA TYR A 152 3.74 -8.28 4.14
C TYR A 152 2.76 -7.59 5.10
N PRO A 153 2.48 -8.22 6.26
CA PRO A 153 1.65 -7.61 7.27
C PRO A 153 2.44 -6.59 8.08
N PHE A 154 1.76 -5.53 8.50
CA PHE A 154 2.30 -4.53 9.40
C PHE A 154 1.25 -4.11 10.43
N ALA A 155 1.57 -4.26 11.71
CA ALA A 155 0.66 -3.96 12.81
C ALA A 155 1.25 -2.90 13.75
N PRO A 156 1.07 -1.60 13.47
CA PRO A 156 1.65 -0.55 14.30
C PRO A 156 0.99 -0.49 15.68
N GLN A 157 1.81 -0.24 16.69
CA GLN A 157 1.43 0.11 18.05
C GLN A 157 1.97 1.50 18.37
N GLY A 158 1.12 2.51 18.24
CA GLY A 158 1.55 3.91 18.31
C GLY A 158 2.41 4.30 17.09
N THR A 159 3.48 5.06 17.29
CA THR A 159 4.20 5.73 16.21
C THR A 159 5.61 5.17 15.93
N SER A 160 6.05 4.13 16.66
CA SER A 160 7.43 3.62 16.53
C SER A 160 7.63 2.17 16.99
N THR A 161 6.55 1.46 17.34
CA THR A 161 6.61 0.05 17.75
C THR A 161 5.57 -0.75 16.99
N ARG A 162 5.84 -2.03 16.71
CA ARG A 162 4.92 -2.94 16.00
C ARG A 162 4.58 -4.19 16.81
N ASN A 163 3.38 -4.73 16.59
CA ASN A 163 2.93 -5.96 17.20
C ASN A 163 3.38 -7.18 16.38
N GLN A 164 4.62 -7.62 16.60
CA GLN A 164 5.20 -8.75 15.87
C GLN A 164 4.40 -10.05 16.04
N SER A 165 3.78 -10.27 17.21
CA SER A 165 2.95 -11.46 17.42
C SER A 165 1.67 -11.45 16.59
N LEU A 166 1.12 -10.25 16.32
CA LEU A 166 0.01 -10.10 15.40
C LEU A 166 0.48 -10.27 13.95
N GLU A 167 1.58 -9.64 13.55
CA GLU A 167 2.15 -9.76 12.20
C GLU A 167 2.39 -11.23 11.81
N PHE A 168 3.07 -11.99 12.67
CA PHE A 168 3.30 -13.43 12.46
C PHE A 168 2.01 -14.25 12.36
N LYS A 169 0.97 -13.87 13.12
CA LYS A 169 -0.34 -14.54 13.04
C LYS A 169 -1.03 -14.23 11.71
N LEU A 170 -0.98 -12.98 11.25
CA LEU A 170 -1.56 -12.56 9.97
C LEU A 170 -0.89 -13.29 8.82
N GLU A 171 0.44 -13.29 8.79
CA GLU A 171 1.25 -14.06 7.85
C GLU A 171 0.84 -15.53 7.83
N SER A 172 0.82 -16.20 8.99
CA SER A 172 0.51 -17.63 9.08
C SER A 172 -0.89 -18.01 8.60
N VAL A 173 -1.86 -17.10 8.67
CA VAL A 173 -3.25 -17.37 8.27
C VAL A 173 -3.44 -17.13 6.77
N LEU A 174 -2.78 -16.11 6.21
CA LEU A 174 -2.89 -15.75 4.79
C LEU A 174 -1.79 -16.37 3.92
N ASP A 175 -0.93 -17.21 4.51
CA ASP A 175 0.03 -18.05 3.80
C ASP A 175 -0.70 -18.95 2.79
N GLY A 176 -0.35 -18.78 1.51
CA GLY A 176 -0.97 -19.49 0.39
C GLY A 176 -2.18 -18.80 -0.24
N GLU A 177 -2.70 -17.73 0.36
CA GLU A 177 -3.69 -16.84 -0.27
C GLU A 177 -3.02 -15.62 -0.91
N LEU A 178 -2.02 -15.05 -0.22
CA LEU A 178 -1.19 -13.96 -0.72
C LEU A 178 0.23 -14.46 -0.98
N THR A 179 0.90 -13.87 -1.97
CA THR A 179 2.36 -13.99 -2.12
C THR A 179 3.02 -13.15 -1.05
N ILE A 180 3.46 -13.76 0.05
CA ILE A 180 4.07 -13.07 1.19
C ILE A 180 5.60 -13.00 1.02
N GLU A 181 6.21 -11.89 1.40
CA GLU A 181 7.67 -11.74 1.44
C GLU A 181 8.28 -12.53 2.60
N ASP A 182 9.07 -13.57 2.28
CA ASP A 182 9.71 -14.45 3.25
C ASP A 182 10.79 -13.75 4.11
N ASP A 183 11.46 -12.72 3.57
CA ASP A 183 12.53 -12.03 4.28
C ASP A 183 12.02 -10.76 4.98
N GLU A 184 11.79 -10.90 6.30
CA GLU A 184 11.32 -9.84 7.19
C GLU A 184 12.20 -8.57 7.17
N SER A 185 13.44 -8.62 6.69
CA SER A 185 14.29 -7.43 6.57
C SER A 185 13.79 -6.46 5.49
N TYR A 186 12.96 -6.94 4.56
CA TYR A 186 12.26 -6.13 3.56
C TYR A 186 10.86 -5.71 3.99
N TRP A 187 10.42 -6.05 5.21
CA TRP A 187 9.16 -5.56 5.77
C TRP A 187 9.36 -4.13 6.27
N TYR A 188 9.33 -3.18 5.32
CA TYR A 188 9.58 -1.79 5.60
C TYR A 188 8.42 -1.19 6.42
N PRO A 189 8.69 -0.71 7.65
CA PRO A 189 7.63 -0.18 8.50
C PRO A 189 7.22 1.22 8.02
N LEU A 190 5.93 1.40 7.75
CA LEU A 190 5.32 2.68 7.39
C LEU A 190 4.65 3.26 8.64
N TRP A 191 5.45 3.91 9.50
CA TRP A 191 4.98 4.39 10.80
C TRP A 191 3.98 5.54 10.66
N PRO A 192 2.84 5.48 11.37
CA PRO A 192 1.92 6.61 11.40
C PRO A 192 2.50 7.78 12.18
N SER A 193 2.15 9.00 11.77
CA SER A 193 2.59 10.24 12.42
C SER A 193 1.93 10.46 13.78
N THR A 194 0.75 9.88 14.00
CA THR A 194 -0.01 9.93 15.25
C THR A 194 -0.38 8.52 15.73
N ARG A 195 -0.74 8.38 17.02
CA ARG A 195 -0.98 7.07 17.65
C ARG A 195 -2.11 6.26 16.99
N ASN A 196 -3.10 6.94 16.43
CA ASN A 196 -4.29 6.33 15.82
C ASN A 196 -4.45 6.73 14.35
N GLY A 197 -3.46 7.42 13.78
CA GLY A 197 -3.49 7.81 12.38
C GLY A 197 -3.08 6.66 11.48
N HIS A 198 -3.37 6.79 10.20
CA HIS A 198 -2.89 5.88 9.18
C HIS A 198 -1.44 6.22 8.77
N PRO A 199 -0.71 5.28 8.16
CA PRO A 199 0.63 5.53 7.63
C PRO A 199 0.72 6.67 6.61
N TRP A 200 -0.39 7.01 5.96
CA TRP A 200 -0.51 8.03 4.91
C TRP A 200 -1.02 9.39 5.41
N GLU A 201 -1.03 9.63 6.72
CA GLU A 201 -1.47 10.89 7.36
C GLU A 201 -0.35 11.70 8.04
#